data_AF-A0A1B7N6M3-F1
#
_entry.id   AF-A0A1B7N6M3-F1
#
_cell.length_a   1.000
_cell.length_b   1.000
_cell.length_c   1.000
_cell.angle_alpha   90.00
_cell.angle_beta   90.00
_cell.angle_gamma   90.00
#
_symmetry.space_group_name_H-M   'P 1'
#
loop_
_entity.id
_entity.type
_entity.pdbx_description
1 polymer ?
#
loop_
_entity_poly.entity_id
_entity_poly.type
_entity_poly.pdbx_seq_one_letter_code
_entity_poly.pdbx_strand_id
1 'polypeptide(L)'
;MANTPEWPHSLPTSLFEGLLPKIAVVLELIRKAEGTATPSAKQALLQATNDFKHTLAQARDYASTLGGGDLLVEEQDSIIAMLEMLKQHKKEQLTQFAECVGSLPTLAIPNAISSKMEIDSTASTPFTSGQC
;
A
#
# COMPACT_ATOMS: atom_id res chain seq x y z
N MET A 1 -5.28 6.58 20.60
CA MET A 1 -4.13 6.85 19.72
C MET A 1 -4.04 5.66 18.77
N ALA A 2 -4.65 5.77 17.59
CA ALA A 2 -4.67 4.67 16.62
C ALA A 2 -3.48 4.85 15.68
N ASN A 3 -2.64 3.81 15.60
CA ASN A 3 -1.46 3.77 14.74
C ASN A 3 -1.85 4.02 13.29
N THR A 4 -1.35 5.12 12.73
CA THR A 4 -1.37 5.38 11.29
C THR A 4 -0.54 4.29 10.60
N PRO A 5 -1.07 3.62 9.56
CA PRO A 5 -0.24 2.79 8.71
C PRO A 5 0.78 3.73 8.04
N GLU A 6 2.04 3.64 8.46
CA GLU A 6 3.13 4.28 7.73
C GLU A 6 3.19 3.59 6.38
N TRP A 7 2.70 4.26 5.33
CA TRP A 7 3.01 3.88 3.96
C TRP A 7 4.51 4.03 3.82
N PRO A 8 5.27 2.92 3.78
CA PRO A 8 6.69 3.04 3.66
C PRO A 8 6.95 3.50 2.21
N HIS A 9 7.96 4.33 2.05
CA HIS A 9 8.54 4.72 0.76
C HIS A 9 7.88 5.95 0.10
N SER A 10 8.36 7.13 0.52
CA SER A 10 8.48 8.25 -0.42
C SER A 10 9.20 7.73 -1.67
N LEU A 11 8.63 7.99 -2.84
CA LEU A 11 9.27 7.68 -4.12
C LEU A 11 10.66 8.36 -4.15
N PRO A 12 11.70 7.70 -4.68
CA PRO A 12 13.04 8.26 -4.82
C PRO A 12 13.04 9.23 -6.00
N THR A 13 12.33 10.35 -5.86
CA THR A 13 12.16 11.35 -6.92
C THR A 13 13.51 11.87 -7.40
N SER A 14 14.50 11.96 -6.51
CA SER A 14 15.88 12.35 -6.83
C SER A 14 16.58 11.42 -7.84
N LEU A 15 16.25 10.12 -7.84
CA LEU A 15 16.79 9.15 -8.80
C LEU A 15 16.28 9.44 -10.22
N PHE A 16 14.99 9.74 -10.34
CA PHE A 16 14.36 10.04 -11.62
C PHE A 16 14.68 11.45 -12.11
N GLU A 17 14.67 12.45 -11.22
CA GLU A 17 15.06 13.83 -11.52
C GLU A 17 16.52 13.92 -12.02
N GLY A 18 17.40 13.05 -11.52
CA GLY A 18 18.80 12.99 -11.93
C GLY A 18 19.03 12.47 -13.36
N LEU A 19 18.03 11.86 -14.03
CA LEU A 19 18.20 11.29 -15.37
C LEU A 19 18.35 12.37 -16.46
N LEU A 20 17.49 13.39 -16.43
CA LEU A 20 17.49 14.50 -17.40
C LEU A 20 18.82 15.28 -17.44
N PRO A 21 19.38 15.74 -16.31
CA PRO A 21 20.67 16.44 -16.34
C PRO A 21 21.80 15.51 -16.79
N LYS A 22 21.79 14.22 -16.45
CA LYS A 22 22.83 13.27 -16.88
C LYS A 22 22.81 13.04 -18.40
N ILE A 23 21.64 12.88 -19.01
CA ILE A 23 21.56 12.76 -20.48
C ILE A 23 21.92 14.07 -21.19
N ALA A 24 21.57 15.22 -20.61
CA ALA A 24 21.99 16.51 -21.13
C ALA A 24 23.52 16.64 -21.17
N VAL A 25 24.23 16.20 -20.12
CA VAL A 25 25.70 16.19 -20.10
C VAL A 25 26.28 15.30 -21.21
N VAL A 26 25.71 14.12 -21.45
CA VAL A 26 26.14 13.23 -22.54
C VAL A 26 25.95 13.93 -23.90
N LEU A 27 24.79 14.55 -24.12
CA LEU A 27 24.50 15.27 -25.38
C LEU A 27 25.43 16.46 -25.60
N GLU A 28 25.73 17.22 -24.55
CA GLU A 28 26.68 18.33 -24.61
C GLU A 28 28.11 17.85 -24.95
N LEU A 29 28.54 16.73 -24.39
CA LEU A 29 29.84 16.13 -24.71
C LEU A 29 29.92 15.64 -26.16
N ILE A 30 28.82 15.14 -26.73
CA ILE A 30 28.73 14.75 -28.14
C ILE A 30 28.78 15.98 -29.06
N ARG A 31 28.13 17.07 -28.67
CA ARG A 31 28.03 18.30 -29.49
C ARG A 31 29.31 19.14 -29.50
N LYS A 32 30.17 19.03 -28.48
CA LYS A 32 31.46 19.72 -28.46
C LYS A 32 32.27 19.29 -29.69
N ALA A 33 32.84 20.26 -30.41
CA ALA A 33 33.61 20.04 -31.64
C ALA A 33 34.83 19.09 -31.44
N GLU A 34 35.29 18.96 -30.20
CA GLU A 34 36.34 18.02 -29.79
C GLU A 34 35.83 16.63 -29.38
N GLY A 35 34.51 16.39 -29.45
CA GLY A 35 33.75 15.32 -28.77
C GLY A 35 34.21 13.90 -29.03
N THR A 36 35.07 13.68 -30.01
CA THR A 36 35.83 12.44 -30.21
C THR A 36 37.26 12.67 -30.71
N ALA A 37 37.70 13.92 -30.83
CA ALA A 37 38.99 14.27 -31.41
C ALA A 37 40.15 14.01 -30.44
N THR A 38 39.93 14.20 -29.15
CA THR A 38 40.96 13.98 -28.11
C THR A 38 40.66 12.72 -27.29
N PRO A 39 41.69 11.98 -26.82
CA PRO A 39 41.50 10.83 -25.93
C PRO A 39 40.76 11.20 -24.63
N SER A 40 41.02 12.41 -24.10
CA SER A 40 40.35 12.93 -22.91
C SER A 40 38.85 13.16 -23.14
N ALA A 41 38.46 13.72 -24.28
CA ALA A 41 37.05 13.90 -24.63
C ALA A 41 36.33 12.54 -24.79
N LYS A 42 36.97 11.54 -25.40
CA LYS A 42 36.42 10.18 -25.48
C LYS A 42 36.22 9.56 -24.10
N GLN A 43 37.19 9.72 -23.19
CA GLN A 43 37.08 9.21 -21.84
C GLN A 43 35.97 9.90 -21.04
N ALA A 44 35.84 11.23 -21.16
CA ALA A 44 34.77 11.99 -20.53
C ALA A 44 33.39 11.56 -21.04
N LEU A 45 33.25 11.33 -22.34
CA LEU A 45 32.01 10.84 -22.95
C LEU A 45 31.66 9.42 -22.47
N LEU A 46 32.64 8.51 -22.43
CA LEU A 46 32.46 7.16 -21.91
C LEU A 46 32.03 7.17 -20.45
N GLN A 47 32.66 8.01 -19.62
CA GLN A 47 32.32 8.14 -18.21
C GLN A 47 30.87 8.65 -18.04
N ALA A 48 30.53 9.76 -18.69
CA ALA A 48 29.18 10.33 -18.61
C ALA A 48 28.11 9.35 -19.11
N THR A 49 28.41 8.58 -20.16
CA THR A 49 27.50 7.57 -20.71
C THR A 49 27.31 6.40 -19.75
N ASN A 50 28.38 5.92 -19.13
CA ASN A 50 28.30 4.85 -18.13
C ASN A 50 27.52 5.30 -16.89
N ASP A 51 27.77 6.51 -16.40
CA ASP A 51 27.07 7.07 -15.25
C ASP A 51 25.57 7.24 -15.52
N PHE A 52 25.20 7.69 -16.73
CA PHE A 52 23.80 7.74 -17.17
C PHE A 52 23.18 6.34 -17.24
N LYS A 53 23.84 5.38 -17.91
CA LYS A 53 23.35 4.00 -18.03
C LYS A 53 23.16 3.34 -16.67
N HIS A 54 24.07 3.57 -15.73
CA HIS A 54 23.98 3.03 -14.39
C HIS A 54 22.78 3.60 -13.63
N THR A 55 22.61 4.93 -13.68
CA THR A 55 21.47 5.61 -13.05
C THR A 55 20.13 5.16 -13.67
N LEU A 56 20.09 4.98 -14.99
CA LEU A 56 18.91 4.49 -15.71
C LEU A 56 18.56 3.04 -15.35
N ALA A 57 19.56 2.18 -15.22
CA ALA A 57 19.36 0.80 -14.78
C ALA A 57 18.77 0.76 -13.37
N GLN A 58 19.33 1.54 -12.43
CA GLN A 58 18.77 1.65 -11.07
C GLN A 58 17.34 2.18 -11.07
N ALA A 59 17.05 3.23 -11.85
CA ALA A 59 15.70 3.81 -11.95
C ALA A 59 14.70 2.81 -12.51
N ARG A 60 15.09 2.05 -13.54
CA ARG A 60 14.27 0.98 -14.12
C ARG A 60 14.03 -0.13 -13.11
N ASP A 61 15.09 -0.61 -12.45
CA ASP A 61 14.98 -1.71 -11.48
C ASP A 61 14.05 -1.31 -10.33
N TYR A 62 14.19 -0.07 -9.84
CA TYR A 62 13.27 0.49 -8.85
C TYR A 62 11.82 0.54 -9.36
N ALA A 63 11.60 1.07 -10.57
CA ALA A 63 10.26 1.14 -11.18
C ALA A 63 9.65 -0.26 -11.38
N SER A 64 10.43 -1.27 -11.74
CA SER A 64 9.98 -2.65 -11.88
C SER A 64 9.66 -3.33 -10.53
N THR A 65 10.23 -2.83 -9.44
CA THR A 65 9.96 -3.32 -8.08
C THR A 65 8.89 -2.51 -7.35
N LEU A 66 8.40 -1.43 -7.94
CA LEU A 66 7.41 -0.56 -7.32
C LEU A 66 6.07 -1.28 -7.26
N GLY A 67 5.62 -1.60 -6.05
CA GLY A 67 4.29 -2.16 -5.82
C GLY A 67 3.19 -1.15 -6.15
N GLY A 68 2.06 -1.64 -6.67
CA GLY A 68 0.90 -0.80 -6.98
C GLY A 68 0.65 -0.47 -8.46
N GLY A 69 1.29 -1.21 -9.38
CA GLY A 69 1.11 -1.04 -10.83
C GLY A 69 0.17 -2.05 -11.51
N ASP A 70 -0.36 -3.04 -10.79
CA ASP A 70 -1.20 -4.09 -11.38
C ASP A 70 -2.64 -3.65 -11.65
N LEU A 71 -3.08 -2.57 -10.99
CA LEU A 71 -4.44 -2.05 -11.05
C LEU A 71 -4.43 -0.66 -11.65
N LEU A 72 -5.34 -0.42 -12.59
CA LEU A 72 -5.64 0.91 -13.08
C LEU A 72 -6.20 1.77 -11.93
N VAL A 73 -6.04 3.09 -12.03
CA VAL A 73 -6.51 4.03 -10.99
C VAL A 73 -8.01 3.85 -10.73
N GLU A 74 -8.78 3.61 -11.78
CA GLU A 74 -10.22 3.41 -11.72
C GLU A 74 -10.58 2.10 -10.99
N GLU A 75 -9.76 1.06 -11.13
CA GLU A 75 -9.93 -0.21 -10.41
C GLU A 75 -9.59 -0.04 -8.93
N GLN A 76 -8.56 0.76 -8.62
CA GLN A 76 -8.22 1.10 -7.24
C GLN A 76 -9.34 1.90 -6.56
N ASP A 77 -9.92 2.89 -7.25
CA ASP A 77 -11.06 3.67 -6.75
C ASP A 77 -12.29 2.79 -6.48
N SER A 78 -12.56 1.83 -7.37
CA SER A 78 -13.64 0.85 -7.19
C SER A 78 -13.45 -0.03 -5.96
N ILE A 79 -12.22 -0.52 -5.74
CA ILE A 79 -11.87 -1.31 -4.55
C ILE A 79 -11.99 -0.46 -3.29
N ILE A 80 -11.52 0.78 -3.32
CA ILE A 80 -11.64 1.71 -2.18
C ILE A 80 -13.12 1.91 -1.83
N ALA A 81 -13.97 2.20 -2.80
CA ALA A 81 -15.41 2.36 -2.58
C ALA A 81 -16.03 1.10 -1.97
N MET A 82 -15.68 -0.09 -2.47
CA MET A 82 -16.15 -1.36 -1.92
C MET A 82 -15.70 -1.58 -0.47
N LEU A 83 -14.44 -1.28 -0.16
CA LEU A 83 -13.88 -1.42 1.18
C LEU A 83 -14.50 -0.42 2.16
N GLU A 84 -14.79 0.80 1.72
CA GLU A 84 -15.50 1.80 2.52
C GLU A 84 -16.93 1.36 2.83
N MET A 85 -17.65 0.85 1.84
CA MET A 85 -18.97 0.26 2.04
C MET A 85 -18.94 -0.91 3.04
N LEU A 86 -17.97 -1.81 2.91
CA LEU A 86 -17.82 -2.95 3.80
C LEU A 86 -17.52 -2.51 5.24
N LYS A 87 -16.64 -1.52 5.41
CA LYS A 87 -16.35 -0.92 6.71
C LYS A 87 -17.60 -0.30 7.33
N GLN A 88 -18.38 0.44 6.55
CA GLN A 88 -19.61 1.07 7.03
C GLN A 88 -20.64 0.03 7.47
N HIS A 89 -20.87 -0.99 6.65
CA HIS A 89 -21.77 -2.09 6.99
C HIS A 89 -21.32 -2.84 8.25
N LYS A 90 -20.02 -3.13 8.39
CA LYS A 90 -19.48 -3.77 9.60
C LYS A 90 -19.66 -2.91 10.84
N LYS A 91 -19.53 -1.59 10.72
CA LYS A 91 -19.77 -0.66 11.81
C LYS A 91 -21.23 -0.68 12.25
N GLU A 92 -22.17 -0.67 11.29
CA GLU A 92 -23.60 -0.77 11.57
C GLU A 92 -23.98 -2.10 12.23
N GLN A 93 -23.46 -3.22 11.73
CA GLN A 93 -23.65 -4.53 12.36
C GLN A 93 -23.15 -4.55 13.81
N LEU A 94 -21.99 -3.93 14.06
CA LEU A 94 -21.44 -3.84 15.41
C LEU A 94 -22.29 -2.95 16.32
N THR A 95 -22.79 -1.82 15.81
CA THR A 95 -23.71 -0.94 16.56
C THR A 95 -25.00 -1.66 16.90
N GLN A 96 -25.63 -2.33 15.93
CA GLN A 96 -26.85 -3.12 16.17
C GLN A 96 -26.61 -4.25 17.17
N PHE A 97 -25.47 -4.93 17.09
CA PHE A 97 -25.10 -5.95 18.08
C PHE A 97 -24.92 -5.34 19.48
N ALA A 98 -24.22 -4.21 19.59
CA ALA A 98 -24.01 -3.53 20.86
C ALA A 98 -25.33 -3.03 21.48
N GLU A 99 -26.25 -2.51 20.67
CA GLU A 99 -27.60 -2.12 21.09
C GLU A 99 -28.41 -3.35 21.53
N CYS A 100 -28.35 -4.45 20.79
CA CYS A 100 -29.01 -5.71 21.17
C CYS A 100 -28.49 -6.22 22.53
N VAL A 101 -27.17 -6.20 22.75
CA VAL A 101 -26.55 -6.58 24.03
C VAL A 101 -26.89 -5.59 25.16
N GLY A 102 -27.02 -4.29 24.87
CA GLY A 102 -27.45 -3.29 25.85
C GLY A 102 -28.95 -3.32 26.16
N SER A 103 -29.76 -3.77 25.19
CA SER A 103 -31.21 -3.89 25.30
C SER A 103 -31.68 -5.24 25.85
N LEU A 104 -30.77 -6.24 25.92
CA LEU A 104 -31.01 -7.44 26.71
C LEU A 104 -31.41 -6.97 28.10
N PRO A 105 -32.65 -7.27 28.55
CA PRO A 105 -33.02 -6.92 29.90
C PRO A 105 -31.97 -7.56 30.79
N THR A 106 -31.31 -6.74 31.61
CA THR A 106 -30.75 -7.25 32.85
C THR A 106 -31.93 -7.92 33.52
N LEU A 107 -32.05 -9.25 33.34
CA LEU A 107 -32.92 -10.07 34.13
C LEU A 107 -32.57 -9.65 35.55
N ALA A 108 -33.51 -8.95 36.18
CA ALA A 108 -33.39 -8.47 37.52
C ALA A 108 -33.04 -9.68 38.39
N ILE A 109 -31.75 -9.82 38.70
CA ILE A 109 -31.31 -10.63 39.82
C ILE A 109 -31.10 -9.61 40.93
N PRO A 110 -32.06 -9.46 41.87
CA PRO A 110 -31.83 -8.68 43.07
C PRO A 110 -30.88 -9.47 43.98
N ASN A 111 -29.58 -9.38 43.68
CA ASN A 111 -28.46 -9.38 44.61
C ASN A 111 -27.16 -9.61 43.85
N ALA A 112 -26.19 -8.74 44.10
CA ALA A 112 -24.80 -8.97 43.79
C ALA A 112 -24.37 -10.38 44.25
N ILE A 113 -23.68 -11.13 43.39
CA ILE A 113 -22.51 -11.97 43.73
C ILE A 113 -21.93 -12.56 42.42
N SER A 114 -20.64 -12.31 42.23
CA SER A 114 -19.64 -13.13 41.53
C SER A 114 -19.66 -13.20 40.00
N SER A 115 -18.73 -12.45 39.42
CA SER A 115 -17.98 -12.81 38.22
C SER A 115 -17.49 -14.27 38.27
N LYS A 116 -18.21 -15.19 37.66
CA LYS A 116 -17.67 -16.48 37.23
C LYS A 116 -18.44 -16.94 35.98
N MET A 117 -18.03 -16.39 34.84
CA MET A 117 -18.55 -16.81 33.54
C MET A 117 -17.82 -18.10 33.15
N GLU A 118 -18.38 -19.26 33.50
CA GLU A 118 -17.93 -20.54 32.99
C GLU A 118 -18.52 -20.74 31.59
N ILE A 119 -17.62 -20.80 30.61
CA ILE A 119 -17.94 -20.95 29.19
C ILE A 119 -17.96 -22.45 28.91
N ASP A 120 -19.11 -23.11 29.09
CA ASP A 120 -19.28 -24.48 28.61
C ASP A 120 -19.57 -24.46 27.10
N SER A 121 -18.53 -24.72 26.32
CA SER A 121 -18.62 -24.94 24.88
C SER A 121 -19.35 -26.26 24.61
N THR A 122 -20.65 -26.18 24.37
CA THR A 122 -21.38 -27.26 23.67
C THR A 122 -21.56 -26.85 22.22
N ALA A 123 -20.70 -27.41 21.36
CA ALA A 123 -20.86 -27.37 19.92
C ALA A 123 -22.18 -28.05 19.54
N SER A 124 -23.20 -27.27 19.24
CA SER A 124 -24.43 -27.76 18.62
C SER A 124 -24.54 -27.17 17.23
N THR A 125 -24.29 -28.00 16.23
CA THR A 125 -24.63 -27.74 14.83
C THR A 125 -26.15 -27.77 14.68
N PRO A 126 -26.81 -26.70 14.19
CA PRO A 126 -28.21 -26.81 13.86
C PRO A 126 -28.35 -27.49 12.49
N PHE A 127 -28.70 -28.77 12.51
CA PHE A 127 -29.35 -29.42 11.37
C PHE A 127 -30.83 -29.00 11.42
N THR A 128 -31.27 -28.19 10.46
CA THR A 128 -32.70 -27.99 10.23
C THR A 128 -32.99 -28.19 8.75
N SER A 129 -33.41 -29.43 8.44
CA SER A 129 -34.25 -29.68 7.27
C SER A 129 -35.56 -28.94 7.48
N GLY A 130 -35.87 -27.98 6.61
CA GLY A 130 -37.17 -27.34 6.56
C GLY A 130 -38.20 -28.24 5.88
N GLN A 131 -39.35 -28.42 6.52
CA GLN A 131 -40.65 -28.51 5.84
C GLN A 131 -41.79 -28.23 6.84
N CYS A 132 -42.69 -27.34 6.39
CA CYS A 132 -43.92 -26.81 6.99
C CYS A 132 -43.75 -25.60 7.91
#